data_AF-A0A957A6G5-F1
#
_entry.id   AF-A0A957A6G5-F1
#
_cell.length_a   1.000
_cell.length_b   1.000
_cell.length_c   1.000
_cell.angle_alpha   90.00
_cell.angle_beta   90.00
_cell.angle_gamma   90.00
#
_symmetry.space_group_name_H-M   'P 1'
#
loop_
_entity.id
_entity.type
_entity.pdbx_description
1 polymer ?
#
loop_
_entity_poly.entity_id
_entity_poly.type
_entity_poly.pdbx_seq_one_letter_code
_entity_poly.pdbx_strand_id
1 'polypeptide(L)'
;DQDTAVAEIRSGVDYLLAQEYVAGPTVGITGFCMGGGLTLQVALVEDRLGAAVPWYGSPLSPEQAAQVKAPVLGNYGSLDSGIPASRVKAMVEAMTAAGIPNDFTIYEGAQHSFFNDTRSSYNPEAAALAWERTLAWLRKYVAS
;
A
#
# COMPACT_ATOMS: atom_id res chain seq x y z
N ASP A 1 -13.33 -9.35 11.48
CA ASP A 1 -12.05 -9.44 12.22
C ASP A 1 -10.91 -9.29 11.20
N GLN A 2 -9.75 -8.75 11.60
CA GLN A 2 -8.65 -8.42 10.67
C GLN A 2 -8.06 -9.68 10.03
N ASP A 3 -7.87 -10.75 10.81
CA ASP A 3 -7.25 -11.99 10.31
C ASP A 3 -8.14 -12.65 9.26
N THR A 4 -9.46 -12.61 9.48
CA THR A 4 -10.44 -13.06 8.48
C THR A 4 -10.32 -12.27 7.18
N ALA A 5 -10.26 -10.93 7.25
CA ALA A 5 -10.12 -10.09 6.06
C ALA A 5 -8.80 -10.34 5.31
N VAL A 6 -7.70 -10.53 6.03
CA VAL A 6 -6.39 -10.89 5.44
C VAL A 6 -6.48 -12.24 4.73
N ALA A 7 -7.13 -13.24 5.35
CA ALA A 7 -7.31 -14.56 4.74
C ALA A 7 -8.17 -14.49 3.46
N GLU A 8 -9.27 -13.74 3.47
CA GLU A 8 -10.13 -13.55 2.30
C GLU A 8 -9.40 -12.85 1.14
N ILE A 9 -8.60 -11.82 1.44
CA ILE A 9 -7.79 -11.15 0.41
C ILE A 9 -6.77 -12.12 -0.20
N ARG A 10 -6.16 -12.99 0.62
CA ARG A 10 -5.23 -14.02 0.12
C ARG A 10 -5.92 -15.05 -0.77
N SER A 11 -7.17 -15.42 -0.49
CA SER A 11 -7.96 -16.23 -1.42
C SER A 11 -8.22 -15.51 -2.75
N GLY A 12 -8.33 -14.17 -2.74
CA GLY A 12 -8.34 -13.37 -3.97
C GLY A 12 -7.02 -13.45 -4.75
N VAL A 13 -5.88 -13.48 -4.07
CA VAL A 13 -4.56 -13.71 -4.68
C VAL A 13 -4.49 -15.10 -5.32
N ASP A 14 -4.95 -16.14 -4.59
CA ASP A 14 -5.02 -17.50 -5.10
C ASP A 14 -5.88 -17.58 -6.37
N TYR A 15 -7.06 -16.95 -6.33
CA TYR A 15 -7.96 -16.90 -7.48
C TYR A 15 -7.30 -16.21 -8.68
N LEU A 16 -6.68 -15.04 -8.47
CA LEU A 16 -6.08 -14.26 -9.55
C LEU A 16 -4.92 -15.03 -10.21
N LEU A 17 -4.02 -15.63 -9.42
CA LEU A 17 -2.90 -16.41 -9.94
C LEU A 17 -3.31 -17.70 -10.66
N ALA A 18 -4.54 -18.19 -10.45
CA ALA A 18 -5.06 -19.35 -11.17
C ALA A 18 -5.62 -19.03 -12.57
N GLN A 19 -5.71 -17.74 -12.95
CA GLN A 19 -6.31 -17.35 -14.23
C GLN A 19 -5.29 -17.38 -15.36
N GLU A 20 -5.68 -17.91 -16.53
CA GLU A 20 -4.80 -18.01 -17.71
C GLU A 20 -4.31 -16.64 -18.23
N TYR A 21 -5.03 -15.56 -17.93
CA TYR A 21 -4.68 -14.20 -18.34
C TYR A 21 -3.74 -13.47 -17.36
N VAL A 22 -3.39 -14.09 -16.23
CA VAL A 22 -2.41 -13.52 -15.29
C VAL A 22 -1.03 -14.04 -15.65
N ALA A 23 -0.15 -13.09 -15.96
CA ALA A 23 1.23 -13.38 -16.29
C ALA A 23 2.08 -13.49 -15.03
N GLY A 24 2.98 -14.46 -15.01
CA GLY A 24 3.96 -14.63 -13.94
C GLY A 24 3.40 -15.16 -12.61
N PRO A 25 4.28 -15.34 -11.61
CA PRO A 25 3.92 -15.95 -10.32
C PRO A 25 3.52 -14.93 -9.25
N THR A 26 3.50 -13.63 -9.55
CA THR A 26 3.26 -12.57 -8.58
C THR A 26 2.12 -11.64 -8.97
N VAL A 27 1.50 -11.00 -7.98
CA VAL A 27 0.45 -10.00 -8.18
C VAL A 27 0.78 -8.69 -7.47
N GLY A 28 0.20 -7.59 -7.95
CA GLY A 28 0.19 -6.33 -7.21
C GLY A 28 -1.04 -6.24 -6.30
N ILE A 29 -0.89 -5.59 -5.14
CA ILE A 29 -2.02 -5.28 -4.25
C ILE A 29 -2.06 -3.78 -3.97
N THR A 30 -3.27 -3.21 -3.96
CA THR A 30 -3.50 -1.82 -3.58
C THR A 30 -4.85 -1.70 -2.87
N GLY A 31 -4.97 -0.73 -1.97
CA GLY A 31 -6.20 -0.50 -1.23
C GLY A 31 -6.21 0.87 -0.56
N PHE A 32 -7.42 1.34 -0.28
CA PHE A 32 -7.69 2.70 0.19
C PHE A 32 -8.27 2.69 1.60
N CYS A 33 -7.86 3.63 2.46
CA CYS A 33 -8.34 3.75 3.85
C CYS A 33 -8.13 2.44 4.61
N MET A 34 -9.21 1.78 5.08
CA MET A 34 -9.16 0.44 5.66
C MET A 34 -8.45 -0.56 4.74
N GLY A 35 -8.72 -0.51 3.43
CA GLY A 35 -8.04 -1.34 2.44
C GLY A 35 -6.54 -1.03 2.33
N GLY A 36 -6.10 0.18 2.65
CA GLY A 36 -4.67 0.53 2.71
C GLY A 36 -3.99 -0.12 3.93
N GLY A 37 -4.68 -0.14 5.07
CA GLY A 37 -4.22 -0.89 6.25
C GLY A 37 -4.14 -2.40 5.96
N LEU A 38 -5.20 -2.97 5.35
CA LEU A 38 -5.22 -4.38 4.97
C LEU A 38 -4.17 -4.72 3.91
N THR A 39 -3.87 -3.80 2.98
CA THR A 39 -2.76 -3.96 2.01
C THR A 39 -1.44 -4.20 2.74
N LEU A 40 -1.14 -3.42 3.78
CA LEU A 40 0.06 -3.59 4.60
C LEU A 40 0.03 -4.90 5.41
N GLN A 41 -1.13 -5.27 5.97
CA GLN A 41 -1.26 -6.52 6.73
C GLN A 41 -1.05 -7.76 5.86
N VAL A 42 -1.60 -7.77 4.64
CA VAL A 42 -1.38 -8.86 3.68
C VAL A 42 0.10 -8.93 3.27
N ALA A 43 0.77 -7.79 3.13
CA ALA A 43 2.19 -7.74 2.81
C ALA A 43 3.13 -8.31 3.89
N LEU A 44 2.64 -8.55 5.12
CA LEU A 44 3.38 -9.27 6.16
C LEU A 44 3.38 -10.79 5.96
N VAL A 45 2.40 -11.32 5.24
CA VAL A 45 2.11 -12.77 5.24
C VAL A 45 2.05 -13.40 3.84
N GLU A 46 1.93 -12.60 2.78
CA GLU A 46 1.82 -13.09 1.41
C GLU A 46 3.15 -12.93 0.64
N ASP A 47 3.79 -14.06 0.33
CA ASP A 47 5.08 -14.11 -0.37
C ASP A 47 4.95 -13.90 -1.89
N ARG A 48 3.73 -13.96 -2.44
CA ARG A 48 3.47 -13.83 -3.89
C ARG A 48 3.15 -12.40 -4.32
N LEU A 49 3.37 -11.41 -3.47
CA LEU A 49 3.19 -10.01 -3.82
C LEU A 49 4.43 -9.46 -4.51
N GLY A 50 4.28 -9.06 -5.78
CA GLY A 50 5.29 -8.30 -6.50
C GLY A 50 5.40 -6.88 -5.96
N ALA A 51 4.27 -6.25 -5.61
CA ALA A 51 4.25 -4.91 -5.04
C ALA A 51 3.02 -4.68 -4.17
N ALA A 52 3.15 -3.83 -3.14
CA ALA A 52 2.05 -3.36 -2.30
C ALA A 52 1.94 -1.83 -2.34
N VAL A 53 0.73 -1.31 -2.55
CA VAL A 53 0.47 0.14 -2.67
C VAL A 53 -0.66 0.56 -1.72
N PRO A 54 -0.38 0.79 -0.42
CA PRO A 54 -1.36 1.31 0.53
C PRO A 54 -1.62 2.81 0.35
N TRP A 55 -2.90 3.21 0.39
CA TRP A 55 -3.34 4.59 0.36
C TRP A 55 -3.99 5.00 1.68
N TYR A 56 -3.38 5.97 2.36
CA TYR A 56 -3.85 6.57 3.63
C TYR A 56 -4.42 5.52 4.60
N GLY A 57 -3.71 4.39 4.72
CA GLY A 57 -4.07 3.28 5.59
C GLY A 57 -3.39 3.38 6.95
N SER A 58 -3.85 2.63 7.94
CA SER A 58 -3.17 2.56 9.24
C SER A 58 -1.74 2.03 9.08
N PRO A 59 -0.69 2.78 9.49
CA PRO A 59 0.69 2.31 9.40
C PRO A 59 0.93 1.09 10.30
N LEU A 60 1.84 0.22 9.87
CA LEU A 60 2.37 -0.87 10.70
C LEU A 60 3.17 -0.32 11.87
N SER A 61 3.32 -1.12 12.93
CA SER A 61 4.38 -0.85 13.91
C SER A 61 5.76 -1.01 13.26
N PRO A 62 6.83 -0.38 13.77
CA PRO A 62 8.18 -0.58 13.26
C PRO A 62 8.61 -2.05 13.23
N GLU A 63 8.22 -2.83 14.24
CA GLU A 63 8.54 -4.27 14.34
C GLU A 63 7.87 -5.06 13.22
N GLN A 64 6.59 -4.78 12.95
CA GLN A 64 5.86 -5.39 11.83
C GLN A 64 6.46 -4.94 10.49
N ALA A 65 6.73 -3.65 10.33
CA ALA A 65 7.24 -3.06 9.10
C ALA A 65 8.55 -3.71 8.63
N ALA A 66 9.43 -4.08 9.58
CA ALA A 66 10.69 -4.78 9.31
C ALA A 66 10.50 -6.23 8.82
N GLN A 67 9.27 -6.77 8.83
CA GLN A 67 8.94 -8.14 8.39
C GLN A 67 8.16 -8.17 7.07
N VAL A 68 7.92 -7.02 6.43
CA VAL A 68 7.17 -6.96 5.17
C VAL A 68 7.92 -7.70 4.06
N LYS A 69 7.17 -8.50 3.30
CA LYS A 69 7.69 -9.45 2.30
C LYS A 69 7.73 -8.88 0.88
N ALA A 70 7.19 -7.68 0.66
CA ALA A 70 7.00 -7.09 -0.66
C ALA A 70 7.51 -5.64 -0.75
N PRO A 71 7.93 -5.16 -1.93
CA PRO A 71 8.17 -3.76 -2.21
C PRO A 71 6.93 -2.88 -1.93
N VAL A 72 7.07 -1.80 -1.15
CA VAL A 72 5.93 -0.96 -0.73
C VAL A 72 6.01 0.47 -1.26
N LEU A 73 4.94 0.94 -1.92
CA LEU A 73 4.73 2.35 -2.24
C LEU A 73 3.60 2.93 -1.39
N GLY A 74 3.88 3.87 -0.49
CA GLY A 74 2.87 4.49 0.36
C GLY A 74 2.44 5.89 -0.08
N ASN A 75 1.13 6.14 -0.06
CA ASN A 75 0.53 7.44 -0.40
C ASN A 75 -0.28 7.99 0.80
N TYR A 76 0.21 9.06 1.45
CA TYR A 76 -0.36 9.63 2.67
C TYR A 76 -0.58 11.13 2.56
N GLY A 77 -1.58 11.71 3.24
CA GLY A 77 -1.80 13.16 3.25
C GLY A 77 -1.16 13.85 4.45
N SER A 78 -0.61 15.06 4.30
CA SER A 78 -0.02 15.82 5.42
C SER A 78 -1.08 16.34 6.40
N LEU A 79 -2.32 16.52 5.94
CA LEU A 79 -3.46 16.98 6.72
C LEU A 79 -4.38 15.82 7.19
N ASP A 80 -3.93 14.57 7.06
CA ASP A 80 -4.65 13.41 7.58
C ASP A 80 -4.51 13.33 9.10
N SER A 81 -5.53 13.80 9.84
CA SER A 81 -5.54 13.75 11.29
C SER A 81 -5.72 12.35 11.87
N GLY A 82 -6.19 11.39 11.07
CA GLY A 82 -6.34 9.99 11.46
C GLY A 82 -5.05 9.20 11.36
N ILE A 83 -4.11 9.66 10.52
CA ILE A 83 -2.84 8.98 10.25
C ILE A 83 -1.67 9.94 10.54
N PRO A 84 -1.15 9.96 11.78
CA PRO A 84 -0.03 10.83 12.13
C PRO A 84 1.21 10.57 11.26
N ALA A 85 1.74 11.63 10.64
CA ALA A 85 2.94 11.56 9.80
C ALA A 85 4.14 10.91 10.51
N SER A 86 4.26 11.07 11.83
CA SER A 86 5.31 10.43 12.63
C SER A 86 5.24 8.90 12.61
N ARG A 87 4.03 8.32 12.58
CA ARG A 87 3.86 6.86 12.47
C ARG A 87 4.23 6.33 11.09
N VAL A 88 3.89 7.08 10.04
CA VAL A 88 4.32 6.75 8.67
C VAL A 88 5.84 6.76 8.60
N LYS A 89 6.49 7.82 9.09
CA LYS A 89 7.96 7.93 9.09
C LYS A 89 8.64 6.78 9.83
N ALA A 90 8.16 6.42 11.02
CA ALA A 90 8.72 5.31 11.80
C ALA A 90 8.62 3.95 11.06
N MET A 91 7.49 3.70 10.37
CA MET A 91 7.32 2.51 9.53
C MET A 91 8.32 2.51 8.36
N VAL A 92 8.51 3.64 7.68
CA VAL A 92 9.45 3.80 6.56
C VAL A 92 10.90 3.59 6.99
N GLU A 93 11.28 4.16 8.13
CA GLU A 93 12.62 3.97 8.71
C GLU A 93 12.88 2.49 9.02
N ALA A 94 11.91 1.78 9.58
CA ALA A 94 12.02 0.35 9.85
C ALA A 94 12.12 -0.51 8.58
N MET A 95 11.30 -0.23 7.56
CA MET A 95 11.41 -0.92 6.26
C MET A 95 12.77 -0.69 5.61
N THR A 96 13.25 0.55 5.63
CA THR A 96 14.54 0.93 5.06
C THR A 96 15.70 0.26 5.80
N ALA A 97 15.66 0.25 7.13
CA ALA A 97 16.66 -0.43 7.96
C ALA A 97 16.69 -1.95 7.73
N ALA A 98 15.54 -2.56 7.41
CA ALA A 98 15.44 -3.97 7.04
C ALA A 98 15.81 -4.26 5.57
N GLY A 99 16.17 -3.24 4.78
CA GLY A 99 16.51 -3.40 3.37
C GLY A 99 15.32 -3.68 2.46
N ILE A 100 14.09 -3.45 2.93
CA ILE A 100 12.86 -3.66 2.17
C ILE A 100 12.70 -2.51 1.17
N PRO A 101 12.58 -2.76 -0.15
CA PRO A 101 12.38 -1.72 -1.13
C PRO A 101 11.11 -0.92 -0.83
N ASN A 102 11.25 0.38 -0.65
CA ASN A 102 10.11 1.22 -0.31
C ASN A 102 10.22 2.63 -0.87
N ASP A 103 9.08 3.25 -1.13
CA ASP A 103 8.96 4.66 -1.48
C ASP A 103 7.66 5.21 -0.86
N PHE A 104 7.75 6.27 -0.07
CA PHE A 104 6.61 6.83 0.66
C PHE A 104 6.56 8.33 0.43
N THR A 105 5.37 8.84 0.06
CA THR A 105 5.14 10.28 -0.05
C THR A 105 4.01 10.70 0.87
N ILE A 106 4.29 11.78 1.62
CA ILE A 106 3.30 12.54 2.35
C ILE A 106 2.99 13.78 1.51
N TYR A 107 1.80 13.81 0.92
CA TYR A 107 1.32 14.85 0.03
C TYR A 107 0.90 16.08 0.82
N GLU A 108 1.60 17.19 0.61
CA GLU A 108 1.32 18.45 1.32
C GLU A 108 -0.09 18.97 0.98
N GLY A 109 -0.84 19.42 1.99
CA GLY A 109 -2.21 19.91 1.82
C GLY A 109 -3.26 18.82 1.53
N ALA A 110 -2.87 17.55 1.39
CA ALA A 110 -3.81 16.46 1.17
C ALA A 110 -4.36 15.92 2.50
N GLN A 111 -5.66 15.65 2.54
CA GLN A 111 -6.34 15.04 3.68
C GLN A 111 -6.47 13.51 3.51
N HIS A 112 -7.07 12.85 4.49
CA HIS A 112 -7.53 11.48 4.32
C HIS A 112 -8.45 11.35 3.10
N SER A 113 -8.36 10.25 2.35
CA SER A 113 -9.17 10.04 1.13
C SER A 113 -8.98 11.10 0.04
N PHE A 114 -7.78 11.67 -0.09
CA PHE A 114 -7.49 12.69 -1.13
C PHE A 114 -7.62 12.19 -2.57
N PHE A 115 -7.61 10.87 -2.79
CA PHE A 115 -7.78 10.26 -4.11
C PHE A 115 -9.25 10.15 -4.54
N ASN A 116 -10.20 10.26 -3.61
CA ASN A 116 -11.61 10.07 -3.88
C ASN A 116 -12.26 11.36 -4.42
N ASP A 117 -12.50 11.42 -5.72
CA ASP A 117 -13.05 12.55 -6.46
C ASP A 117 -14.52 12.89 -6.15
N THR A 118 -15.22 12.02 -5.40
CA THR A 118 -16.59 12.27 -4.94
C THR A 118 -16.65 12.92 -3.56
N ARG A 119 -15.50 13.28 -2.96
CA ARG A 119 -15.42 13.85 -1.60
C ARG A 119 -14.81 15.24 -1.61
N SER A 120 -15.16 16.04 -0.60
CA SER A 120 -14.55 17.35 -0.37
C SER A 120 -13.05 17.29 -0.05
N SER A 121 -12.56 16.12 0.37
CA SER A 121 -11.15 15.86 0.63
C SER A 121 -10.32 15.65 -0.64
N TYR A 122 -10.97 15.52 -1.81
CA TYR A 122 -10.28 15.31 -3.08
C TYR A 122 -9.23 16.39 -3.32
N ASN A 123 -8.01 15.95 -3.60
CA ASN A 123 -6.92 16.83 -4.00
C ASN A 123 -6.42 16.34 -5.37
N PRO A 124 -6.77 17.02 -6.47
CA PRO A 124 -6.49 16.54 -7.82
C PRO A 124 -4.98 16.42 -8.12
N GLU A 125 -4.17 17.34 -7.61
CA GLU A 125 -2.72 17.34 -7.83
C GLU A 125 -2.06 16.15 -7.12
N ALA A 126 -2.38 15.96 -5.83
CA ALA A 126 -1.89 14.82 -5.07
C ALA A 126 -2.39 13.49 -5.65
N ALA A 127 -3.66 13.42 -6.06
CA ALA A 127 -4.26 12.23 -6.65
C ALA A 127 -3.58 11.84 -7.97
N ALA A 128 -3.35 12.80 -8.87
CA ALA A 128 -2.69 12.56 -10.16
C ALA A 128 -1.26 12.04 -9.96
N LEU A 129 -0.46 12.73 -9.13
CA LEU A 129 0.92 12.32 -8.86
C LEU A 129 0.99 10.94 -8.17
N ALA A 130 0.12 10.68 -7.20
CA ALA A 130 0.07 9.39 -6.52
C ALA A 130 -0.31 8.24 -7.47
N TRP A 131 -1.22 8.49 -8.42
CA TRP A 131 -1.60 7.50 -9.42
C TRP A 131 -0.46 7.21 -10.39
N GLU A 132 0.23 8.24 -10.87
CA GLU A 132 1.42 8.08 -11.72
C GLU A 132 2.48 7.20 -11.06
N ARG A 133 2.83 7.52 -9.80
CA ARG A 133 3.79 6.74 -9.00
C ARG A 133 3.32 5.30 -8.79
N THR A 134 2.02 5.11 -8.53
CA THR A 134 1.41 3.78 -8.36
C THR A 134 1.57 2.92 -9.60
N LEU A 135 1.23 3.45 -10.77
CA LEU A 135 1.39 2.72 -12.03
C LEU A 135 2.87 2.42 -12.32
N ALA A 136 3.77 3.37 -12.07
CA ALA A 136 5.20 3.16 -12.24
C ALA A 136 5.75 2.07 -11.31
N TRP A 137 5.33 2.06 -10.04
CA TRP A 137 5.72 1.06 -9.05
C TRP A 137 5.24 -0.34 -9.43
N LEU A 138 3.97 -0.47 -9.82
CA LEU A 138 3.39 -1.75 -10.25
C LEU A 138 4.12 -2.29 -11.49
N ARG A 139 4.42 -1.45 -12.50
CA ARG A 139 5.20 -1.85 -13.67
C ARG A 139 6.61 -2.32 -13.35
N LYS A 140 7.23 -1.73 -12.32
CA LYS A 140 8.60 -2.06 -11.91
C LYS A 140 8.69 -3.40 -11.19
N TYR A 141 7.70 -3.72 -10.36
CA TYR A 141 7.82 -4.79 -9.37
C TYR A 141 6.85 -5.96 -9.56
N VAL A 142 5.73 -5.78 -10.25
CA VAL A 142 4.89 -6.92 -10.65
C VAL A 142 5.50 -7.51 -11.91
N ALA A 143 6.01 -8.73 -11.78
CA ALA A 143 6.66 -9.42 -12.89
C ALA A 143 5.64 -9.70 -14.00
N SER A 144 6.05 -9.49 -15.25
CA SER A 144 5.41 -10.08 -16.43
C SER A 144 5.93 -11.49 -16.66
#